data_AF-A0A536C8D9-F1
#
_entry.id   AF-A0A536C8D9-F1
#
_cell.length_a   1.000
_cell.length_b   1.000
_cell.length_c   1.000
_cell.angle_alpha   90.00
_cell.angle_beta   90.00
_cell.angle_gamma   90.00
#
_symmetry.space_group_name_H-M   'P 1'
#
loop_
_entity.id
_entity.type
_entity.pdbx_description
1 polymer ?
#
loop_
_entity_poly.entity_id
_entity_poly.type
_entity_poly.pdbx_seq_one_letter_code
_entity_poly.pdbx_strand_id
1 'polypeptide(L)'
;MAGPPALERYATALRRRFRVFVARDGMRGLALAEQLAWGADVLVVDLSSSRGAYFVNRFQQRAGHRVPVIAVSAEPSRYQEELAVRPQAVLMQPVDTDDLVREVGFFARLRRRPETER
;
A
#
# COMPACT_ATOMS: atom_id res chain seq x y z
N MET A 1 3.44 0.08 -16.44
CA MET A 1 3.37 -1.29 -15.90
C MET A 1 4.63 -1.56 -15.07
N ALA A 2 4.53 -1.60 -13.75
CA ALA A 2 5.59 -2.20 -12.95
C ALA A 2 5.61 -3.71 -13.26
N GLY A 3 6.64 -4.18 -13.96
CA GLY A 3 6.78 -5.61 -14.24
C GLY A 3 6.99 -6.44 -12.96
N PRO A 4 6.91 -7.79 -13.03
CA PRO A 4 7.26 -8.70 -11.93
C PRO A 4 8.56 -8.33 -11.16
N PRO A 5 9.62 -7.80 -11.83
CA PRO A 5 10.85 -7.38 -11.14
C PRO A 5 10.68 -6.24 -10.13
N ALA A 6 9.70 -5.34 -10.32
CA ALA A 6 9.51 -4.20 -9.43
C ALA A 6 8.88 -4.63 -8.09
N LEU A 7 7.86 -5.50 -8.14
CA LEU A 7 7.19 -6.01 -6.95
C LEU A 7 8.16 -6.80 -6.06
N GLU A 8 9.00 -7.64 -6.67
CA GLU A 8 10.02 -8.42 -5.94
C GLU A 8 11.11 -7.52 -5.36
N ARG A 9 11.55 -6.49 -6.09
CA ARG A 9 12.50 -5.49 -5.59
C ARG A 9 11.95 -4.75 -4.37
N TYR A 10 10.71 -4.24 -4.44
CA TYR A 10 10.06 -3.56 -3.33
C TYR A 10 9.88 -4.46 -2.11
N ALA A 11 9.39 -5.69 -2.33
CA ALA A 11 9.21 -6.66 -1.26
C ALA A 11 10.53 -7.02 -0.58
N THR A 12 11.61 -7.19 -1.36
CA THR A 12 12.95 -7.50 -0.83
C THR A 12 13.47 -6.36 0.05
N ALA A 13 13.35 -5.11 -0.40
CA ALA A 13 13.77 -3.95 0.39
C ALA A 13 12.97 -3.82 1.70
N LEU A 14 11.65 -3.95 1.63
CA LEU A 14 10.77 -3.82 2.79
C LEU A 14 10.93 -4.96 3.81
N ARG A 15 11.17 -6.20 3.36
CA ARG A 15 11.35 -7.38 4.23
C ARG A 15 12.54 -7.27 5.17
N ARG A 16 13.51 -6.39 4.89
CA ARG A 16 14.64 -6.12 5.79
C ARG A 16 14.18 -5.52 7.13
N ARG A 17 13.01 -4.91 7.20
CA ARG A 17 12.53 -4.16 8.38
C ARG A 17 11.08 -4.44 8.77
N PHE A 18 10.29 -4.99 7.86
CA PHE A 18 8.85 -5.19 8.05
C PHE A 18 8.44 -6.63 7.73
N ARG A 19 7.34 -7.08 8.34
CA ARG A 19 6.65 -8.30 7.90
C ARG A 19 5.84 -7.96 6.66
N VAL A 20 6.30 -8.41 5.48
CA VAL A 20 5.70 -8.04 4.20
C VAL A 20 4.93 -9.21 3.60
N PHE A 21 3.67 -8.93 3.29
CA PHE A 21 2.79 -9.81 2.52
C PHE A 21 2.59 -9.23 1.12
N VAL A 22 2.66 -10.09 0.11
CA VAL A 22 2.68 -9.66 -1.30
C VAL A 22 1.57 -10.36 -2.07
N ALA A 23 0.80 -9.58 -2.80
CA ALA A 23 -0.15 -10.06 -3.79
C ALA A 23 0.17 -9.45 -5.15
N ARG A 24 -0.02 -10.23 -6.22
CA ARG A 24 0.28 -9.79 -7.61
C ARG A 24 -0.85 -9.00 -8.26
N ASP A 25 -2.04 -9.04 -7.66
CA ASP A 25 -3.24 -8.37 -8.15
C ASP A 25 -4.22 -8.13 -6.99
N GLY A 26 -5.25 -7.32 -7.26
CA GLY A 26 -6.23 -6.94 -6.25
C GLY A 26 -7.06 -8.11 -5.70
N MET A 27 -7.35 -9.15 -6.49
CA MET A 27 -8.15 -10.29 -6.02
C MET A 27 -7.37 -11.17 -5.06
N ARG A 28 -6.11 -11.48 -5.41
CA ARG A 28 -5.17 -12.15 -4.49
C ARG A 28 -4.89 -11.28 -3.27
N GLY A 29 -4.87 -9.96 -3.44
CA GLY A 29 -4.75 -9.00 -2.34
C GLY A 29 -5.90 -9.10 -1.36
N LEU A 30 -7.15 -9.19 -1.83
CA LEU A 30 -8.32 -9.34 -0.95
C LEU A 30 -8.32 -10.68 -0.22
N ALA A 31 -8.01 -11.78 -0.90
CA ALA A 31 -7.90 -13.09 -0.26
C ALA A 31 -6.82 -13.12 0.83
N LEU A 32 -5.66 -12.51 0.56
CA LEU A 32 -4.57 -12.38 1.53
C LEU A 32 -4.96 -11.47 2.70
N ALA A 33 -5.66 -10.37 2.44
CA ALA A 33 -6.16 -9.48 3.47
C ALA A 33 -7.14 -10.19 4.42
N GLU A 34 -8.05 -11.01 3.87
CA GLU A 34 -8.98 -11.83 4.65
C GLU A 34 -8.24 -12.84 5.55
N GLN A 35 -7.22 -13.54 5.01
CA GLN A 35 -6.37 -14.44 5.80
C GLN A 35 -5.64 -13.73 6.95
N LEU A 36 -5.35 -12.44 6.79
CA LEU A 36 -4.69 -11.61 7.79
C LEU A 36 -5.69 -10.84 8.68
N ALA A 37 -6.98 -11.18 8.60
CA ALA A 37 -8.06 -10.48 9.30
C ALA A 37 -8.04 -8.96 9.09
N TRP A 38 -7.66 -8.52 7.89
CA TRP A 38 -7.54 -7.11 7.50
C TRP A 38 -6.56 -6.27 8.35
N GLY A 39 -5.68 -6.95 9.11
CA GLY A 39 -4.74 -6.34 10.06
C GLY A 39 -3.45 -5.83 9.44
N ALA A 40 -3.54 -4.95 8.44
CA ALA A 40 -2.37 -4.30 7.85
C ALA A 40 -2.09 -2.92 8.49
N ASP A 41 -0.82 -2.68 8.83
CA ASP A 41 -0.35 -1.37 9.29
C ASP A 41 -0.36 -0.34 8.16
N VAL A 42 0.10 -0.74 6.97
CA VAL A 42 0.26 0.10 5.77
C VAL A 42 -0.06 -0.72 4.52
N LEU A 43 -0.75 -0.12 3.55
CA LEU A 43 -0.96 -0.67 2.22
C LEU A 43 -0.01 0.02 1.22
N VAL A 44 0.73 -0.76 0.44
CA VAL A 44 1.48 -0.28 -0.71
C VAL A 44 0.82 -0.83 -1.96
N VAL A 45 0.31 0.04 -2.84
CA VAL A 45 -0.57 -0.38 -3.94
C VAL A 45 -0.18 0.30 -5.24
N ASP A 46 -0.09 -0.48 -6.32
CA ASP A 46 -0.01 0.06 -7.67
C ASP A 46 -1.42 0.45 -8.16
N LEU A 47 -1.71 1.76 -8.12
CA LEU A 47 -3.00 2.31 -8.56
C LEU A 47 -3.10 2.46 -10.08
N SER A 48 -2.01 2.28 -10.83
CA SER A 48 -2.09 2.25 -12.30
C SER A 48 -2.83 1.01 -12.83
N SER A 49 -3.01 0.00 -11.97
CA SER A 49 -3.82 -1.17 -12.28
C SER A 49 -5.33 -0.87 -12.17
N SER A 50 -6.12 -1.42 -13.09
CA SER A 50 -7.58 -1.23 -13.14
C SER A 50 -8.34 -1.69 -11.89
N ARG A 51 -7.68 -2.40 -10.97
CA ARG A 51 -8.29 -2.93 -9.73
C ARG A 51 -7.59 -2.44 -8.46
N GLY A 52 -6.57 -1.59 -8.55
CA GLY A 52 -5.87 -1.05 -7.38
C GLY A 52 -6.80 -0.26 -6.47
N ALA A 53 -7.56 0.67 -7.05
CA ALA A 53 -8.53 1.47 -6.30
C ALA A 53 -9.67 0.63 -5.69
N TYR A 54 -10.16 -0.35 -6.44
CA TYR A 54 -11.17 -1.30 -5.93
C TYR A 54 -10.64 -2.07 -4.71
N PHE A 55 -9.41 -2.61 -4.79
CA PHE A 55 -8.78 -3.31 -3.67
C PHE A 55 -8.71 -2.41 -2.43
N VAL A 56 -8.23 -1.17 -2.57
CA VAL A 56 -8.10 -0.27 -1.43
C VAL A 56 -9.48 0.03 -0.82
N ASN A 57 -10.46 0.40 -1.62
CA ASN A 57 -11.81 0.71 -1.11
C ASN A 57 -12.42 -0.47 -0.34
N ARG A 58 -12.30 -1.69 -0.88
CA ARG A 58 -12.81 -2.90 -0.21
C ARG A 58 -12.01 -3.24 1.04
N PHE A 59 -10.69 -3.07 1.03
CA PHE A 59 -9.87 -3.27 2.22
C PHE A 59 -10.30 -2.31 3.34
N GLN A 60 -10.41 -1.01 3.05
CA GLN A 60 -10.76 0.01 4.04
C GLN A 60 -12.15 -0.23 4.65
N GLN A 61 -13.13 -0.62 3.82
CA GLN A 61 -14.47 -0.98 4.29
C GLN A 61 -14.46 -2.16 5.25
N ARG A 62 -13.57 -3.14 5.05
CA ARG A 62 -13.50 -4.36 5.87
C ARG A 62 -12.61 -4.25 7.10
N ALA A 63 -11.56 -3.43 7.03
CA ALA A 63 -10.63 -3.23 8.14
C ALA A 63 -11.24 -2.49 9.33
N GLY A 64 -12.40 -1.83 9.17
CA GLY A 64 -13.09 -1.10 10.24
C GLY A 64 -12.37 0.17 10.73
N HIS A 65 -11.18 0.46 10.21
CA HIS A 65 -10.38 1.65 10.48
C HIS A 65 -9.65 2.11 9.22
N ARG A 66 -9.19 3.36 9.21
CA ARG A 66 -8.41 3.89 8.09
C ARG A 66 -6.97 3.38 8.14
N VAL A 67 -6.58 2.61 7.13
CA VAL A 67 -5.20 2.16 6.90
C VAL A 67 -4.48 3.18 6.01
N PRO A 68 -3.26 3.62 6.35
CA PRO A 68 -2.45 4.40 5.44
C PRO A 68 -2.16 3.65 4.14
N VAL A 69 -2.34 4.33 3.00
CA VAL A 69 -2.13 3.86 1.65
C VAL A 69 -1.01 4.68 1.03
N ILE A 70 0.04 3.99 0.59
CA ILE A 70 1.09 4.52 -0.25
C ILE A 70 0.81 4.03 -1.67
N ALA A 71 0.48 4.95 -2.56
CA ALA A 71 0.32 4.64 -3.97
C ALA A 71 1.69 4.60 -4.65
N VAL A 72 1.93 3.60 -5.47
CA VAL A 72 3.06 3.54 -6.40
C VAL A 72 2.49 3.72 -7.80
N SER A 73 2.69 4.87 -8.42
CA SER A 73 2.05 5.20 -9.71
C SER A 73 3.07 5.40 -10.83
N ALA A 74 2.68 5.00 -12.03
CA ALA A 74 3.49 5.15 -13.23
C ALA A 74 3.25 6.49 -13.97
N GLU A 75 2.09 7.13 -13.78
CA GLU A 75 1.67 8.28 -14.59
C GLU A 75 0.95 9.36 -13.76
N PRO A 76 1.42 10.62 -13.77
CA PRO A 76 0.79 11.72 -13.02
C PRO A 76 -0.65 12.03 -13.47
N SER A 77 -0.99 11.73 -14.72
CA SER A 77 -2.32 12.00 -15.29
C SER A 77 -3.41 11.09 -14.73
N ARG A 78 -3.05 9.93 -14.16
CA ARG A 78 -4.01 8.99 -13.55
C ARG A 78 -4.43 9.38 -12.14
N TYR A 79 -3.83 10.44 -11.58
CA TYR A 79 -4.16 10.95 -10.26
C TYR A 79 -5.66 11.20 -10.05
N GLN A 80 -6.43 11.54 -11.10
CA GLN A 80 -7.86 11.82 -10.95
C GLN A 80 -8.69 10.63 -10.46
N GLU A 81 -8.37 9.40 -10.87
CA GLU A 81 -8.99 8.19 -10.32
C GLU A 81 -8.40 7.80 -8.96
N GLU A 82 -7.10 8.09 -8.76
CA GLU A 82 -6.38 7.87 -7.50
C GLU A 82 -6.91 8.76 -6.35
N LEU A 83 -7.42 9.96 -6.68
CA LEU A 83 -8.03 10.90 -5.73
C LEU A 83 -9.29 10.34 -5.04
N ALA A 84 -9.97 9.34 -5.62
CA ALA A 84 -11.09 8.68 -4.95
C ALA A 84 -10.62 7.89 -3.71
N VAL A 85 -9.41 7.33 -3.76
CA VAL A 85 -8.81 6.54 -2.68
C VAL A 85 -8.09 7.43 -1.66
N ARG A 86 -7.69 8.65 -2.06
CA ARG A 86 -6.94 9.62 -1.23
C ARG A 86 -5.75 8.96 -0.51
N PRO A 87 -4.75 8.45 -1.25
CA PRO A 87 -3.53 7.91 -0.65
C PRO A 87 -2.81 8.98 0.18
N GLN A 88 -2.15 8.55 1.25
CA GLN A 88 -1.41 9.43 2.16
C GLN A 88 -0.04 9.80 1.60
N ALA A 89 0.50 8.97 0.70
CA ALA A 89 1.70 9.28 -0.07
C ALA A 89 1.58 8.69 -1.48
N VAL A 90 2.22 9.32 -2.45
CA VAL A 90 2.35 8.81 -3.81
C VAL A 90 3.82 8.81 -4.20
N LEU A 91 4.32 7.66 -4.64
CA LEU A 91 5.67 7.46 -5.14
C LEU A 91 5.62 7.21 -6.65
N MET A 92 6.25 8.10 -7.39
CA MET A 92 6.28 8.05 -8.85
C MET A 92 7.30 7.03 -9.34
N GLN A 93 6.97 6.28 -10.38
CA GLN A 93 7.93 5.39 -11.02
C GLN A 93 8.97 6.20 -11.82
N PRO A 94 10.26 5.80 -11.79
CA PRO A 94 10.81 4.66 -11.04
C PRO A 94 10.86 4.93 -9.53
N VAL A 95 10.32 4.01 -8.73
CA VAL A 95 10.34 4.15 -7.27
C VAL A 95 11.70 3.73 -6.72
N ASP A 96 12.32 4.67 -6.01
CA ASP A 96 13.44 4.41 -5.12
C ASP A 96 12.97 3.58 -3.91
N THR A 97 13.66 2.47 -3.66
CA THR A 97 13.35 1.57 -2.55
C THR A 97 13.62 2.20 -1.18
N ASP A 98 14.58 3.10 -1.07
CA ASP A 98 14.88 3.77 0.20
C ASP A 98 13.78 4.77 0.57
N ASP A 99 13.24 5.48 -0.43
CA ASP A 99 12.06 6.32 -0.27
C ASP A 99 10.84 5.50 0.14
N LEU A 100 10.60 4.36 -0.52
CA LEU A 100 9.51 3.44 -0.15
C LEU A 100 9.65 2.94 1.30
N VAL A 101 10.85 2.52 1.70
CA VAL A 101 11.13 2.06 3.06
C VAL A 101 10.91 3.19 4.08
N ARG A 102 11.31 4.42 3.74
CA ARG A 102 11.10 5.61 4.58
C ARG A 102 9.62 5.90 4.79
N GLU A 103 8.83 5.94 3.72
CA GLU A 103 7.38 6.20 3.79
C GLU A 103 6.64 5.11 4.58
N VAL A 104 6.91 3.83 4.28
CA VAL A 104 6.32 2.71 5.05
C VAL A 104 6.70 2.82 6.52
N GLY A 105 7.97 3.13 6.82
CA GLY A 105 8.44 3.29 8.19
C GLY A 105 7.81 4.48 8.92
N PHE A 106 7.47 5.55 8.22
CA PHE A 106 6.72 6.67 8.80
C PHE A 106 5.30 6.24 9.20
N PHE A 107 4.52 5.70 8.26
CA PHE A 107 3.12 5.34 8.53
C PHE A 107 2.96 4.14 9.46
N ALA A 108 3.83 3.14 9.39
CA ALA A 108 3.80 1.99 10.31
C ALA A 108 4.05 2.43 11.76
N ARG A 109 4.88 3.46 12.00
CA ARG A 109 5.10 4.01 13.35
C ARG A 109 3.89 4.78 13.86
N LEU A 110 3.20 5.52 12.99
CA LEU A 110 1.98 6.26 13.37
C LEU A 110 0.87 5.34 13.85
N ARG A 111 0.72 4.15 13.23
CA ARG A 111 -0.26 3.13 13.66
C ARG A 111 0.02 2.50 15.01
N ARG A 112 1.31 2.33 15.35
CA ARG A 112 1.73 1.67 16.58
C ARG A 112 1.72 2.59 17.79
N ARG A 113 1.58 3.90 17.61
CA ARG A 113 1.28 4.79 18.73
C ARG A 113 -0.18 4.52 19.13
N PRO A 114 -0.44 3.94 20.30
CA PRO A 114 -1.81 3.86 20.80
C PRO A 114 -2.33 5.28 20.97
N GLU A 115 -3.63 5.48 20.79
CA GLU A 115 -4.37 6.63 21.30
C GLU A 115 -4.39 6.59 22.84
N THR A 116 -3.22 6.62 23.49
CA THR A 116 -3.07 6.98 24.90
C THR A 116 -2.66 8.43 24.92
N GLU A 117 -3.67 9.30 24.84
CA GLU A 117 -3.70 10.71 25.30
C GLU A 117 -4.87 11.42 24.60
N ARG A 118 -6.10 11.19 25.06
CA ARG A 118 -7.17 12.19 25.13
C ARG A 118 -8.07 11.90 26.33
#